data_AF-A0ABC8DY46-F1
#
_entry.id   AF-A0ABC8DY46-F1
#
_cell.length_a   1.000
_cell.length_b   1.000
_cell.length_c   1.000
_cell.angle_alpha   90.00
_cell.angle_beta   90.00
_cell.angle_gamma   90.00
#
_symmetry.space_group_name_H-M   'P 1'
#
loop_
_entity.id
_entity.type
_entity.pdbx_description
1 polymer ?
#
loop_
_entity_poly.entity_id
_entity_poly.type
_entity_poly.pdbx_seq_one_letter_code
_entity_poly.pdbx_strand_id
1 'polypeptide(L)'
;MGDSPGDALNRLREAFMARWIGWAMQQNNGDVLVVCGGWHAPVLAKMWHECPQEINTPELPSLADAVTGCYLTPYSEKRLDVLAGYLSGMPAPVWQNWCWQWGLQQAGEQLLKTVLTRLRQHKLPASTADMAAAHLHAMALAQLRGHTLPLRTDWLDAIAGSLIKEALNAPLPWSYRGVIHPDTDPILLTLIDTLAGDGFG
;
A
#
# COMPACT_ATOMS: atom_id res chain seq x y z
N MET A 1 17.44 -2.76 6.61
CA MET A 1 17.82 -2.21 5.29
C MET A 1 17.68 -0.68 5.32
N GLY A 2 18.59 0.04 5.98
CA GLY A 2 18.52 1.51 6.12
C GLY A 2 19.87 2.23 6.24
N ASP A 3 20.98 1.49 6.26
CA ASP A 3 22.34 2.04 6.43
C ASP A 3 23.16 2.05 5.12
N SER A 4 22.57 1.69 3.98
CA SER A 4 23.29 1.86 2.72
C SER A 4 23.25 3.35 2.36
N PRO A 5 24.39 4.03 2.21
CA PRO A 5 24.39 5.42 1.76
C PRO A 5 23.67 5.45 0.41
N GLY A 6 22.51 6.11 0.37
CA GLY A 6 21.76 6.30 -0.86
C GLY A 6 22.65 6.96 -1.91
N ASP A 7 22.31 6.83 -3.18
CA ASP A 7 23.05 7.47 -4.26
C ASP A 7 23.19 9.00 -4.05
N ALA A 8 24.08 9.65 -4.80
CA ALA A 8 24.34 11.08 -4.61
C ALA A 8 23.06 11.94 -4.72
N LEU A 9 22.10 11.52 -5.55
CA LEU A 9 20.82 12.17 -5.70
C LEU A 9 19.94 12.02 -4.45
N ASN A 10 19.91 10.83 -3.85
CA ASN A 10 19.18 10.54 -2.63
C ASN A 10 19.67 11.41 -1.46
N ARG A 11 20.99 11.58 -1.33
CA ARG A 11 21.57 12.46 -0.30
C ARG A 11 21.18 13.93 -0.49
N LEU A 12 21.15 14.41 -1.74
CA LEU A 12 20.67 15.77 -2.05
C LEU A 12 19.18 15.93 -1.70
N ARG A 13 18.35 14.91 -2.00
CA ARG A 13 16.93 14.90 -1.62
C ARG A 13 16.75 14.91 -0.10
N GLU A 14 17.54 14.12 0.63
CA GLU A 14 17.49 14.06 2.10
C GLU A 14 17.93 15.36 2.75
N ALA A 15 19.01 15.98 2.27
CA ALA A 15 19.43 17.30 2.74
C ALA A 15 18.35 18.36 2.49
N PHE A 16 17.71 18.33 1.32
CA PHE A 16 16.61 19.22 0.99
C PHE A 16 15.39 19.01 1.91
N MET A 17 14.97 17.75 2.12
CA MET A 17 13.88 17.41 3.04
C MET A 17 14.20 17.83 4.49
N ALA A 18 15.43 17.61 4.96
CA ALA A 18 15.86 17.98 6.32
C ALA A 18 15.77 19.49 6.57
N ARG A 19 16.13 20.33 5.59
CA ARG A 19 15.97 21.79 5.68
C ARG A 19 14.50 22.20 5.86
N TRP A 20 13.58 21.58 5.12
CA TRP A 20 12.14 21.83 5.28
C TRP A 20 11.61 21.42 6.65
N ILE A 21 12.09 20.30 7.20
CA ILE A 21 11.73 19.88 8.57
C ILE A 21 12.24 20.91 9.58
N GLY A 22 13.52 21.32 9.49
CA GLY A 22 14.12 22.32 10.38
C GLY A 22 13.43 23.69 10.30
N TRP A 23 12.97 24.10 9.12
CA TRP A 23 12.17 25.30 8.95
C TRP A 23 10.77 25.15 9.58
N ALA A 24 10.08 24.04 9.34
CA ALA A 24 8.74 23.78 9.90
C ALA A 24 8.74 23.80 11.43
N MET A 25 9.77 23.20 12.05
CA MET A 25 9.98 23.19 13.50
C MET A 25 10.15 24.60 14.10
N GLN A 26 10.52 25.61 13.29
CA GLN A 26 10.65 27.00 13.74
C GLN A 26 9.36 27.82 13.55
N GLN A 27 8.39 27.34 12.77
CA GLN A 27 7.20 28.14 12.46
C GLN A 27 6.19 28.19 13.60
N ASN A 28 6.20 27.20 14.50
CA ASN A 28 5.33 27.16 15.66
C ASN A 28 5.95 26.33 16.79
N ASN A 29 5.38 26.44 17.99
CA ASN A 29 5.79 25.67 19.17
C ASN A 29 5.10 24.28 19.25
N GLY A 30 4.56 23.78 18.14
CA GLY A 30 3.81 22.53 18.07
C GLY A 30 4.60 21.39 17.45
N ASP A 31 4.04 20.18 17.52
CA ASP A 31 4.63 19.00 16.91
C ASP A 31 4.54 19.06 15.37
N VAL A 32 5.62 18.66 14.70
CA VAL A 32 5.67 18.53 13.24
C VAL A 32 5.55 17.05 12.84
N LEU A 33 4.51 16.72 12.06
CA LEU A 33 4.36 15.40 11.44
C LEU A 33 5.03 15.38 10.06
N VAL A 34 6.02 14.51 9.90
CA VAL A 34 6.72 14.30 8.62
C VAL A 34 6.17 13.06 7.93
N VAL A 35 5.56 13.23 6.76
CA VAL A 35 5.12 12.13 5.89
C VAL A 35 6.14 11.94 4.77
N CYS A 36 6.88 10.84 4.81
CA CYS A 36 7.93 10.53 3.83
C CYS A 36 7.99 9.03 3.52
N GLY A 37 8.68 8.65 2.44
CA GLY A 37 8.95 7.25 2.16
C GLY A 37 9.81 6.63 3.27
N GLY A 38 9.48 5.39 3.69
CA GLY A 38 10.13 4.73 4.84
C GLY A 38 11.65 4.55 4.72
N TRP A 39 12.20 4.61 3.50
CA TRP A 39 13.65 4.65 3.25
C TRP A 39 14.32 5.90 3.83
N HIS A 40 13.64 7.06 3.74
CA HIS A 40 14.20 8.34 4.18
C HIS A 40 14.00 8.59 5.68
N ALA A 41 12.96 8.00 6.28
CA ALA A 41 12.56 8.29 7.66
C ALA A 41 13.72 8.19 8.68
N PRO A 42 14.59 7.15 8.68
CA PRO A 42 15.70 7.05 9.63
C PRO A 42 16.76 8.14 9.45
N VAL A 43 17.03 8.53 8.20
CA VAL A 43 17.99 9.60 7.88
C VAL A 43 17.42 10.94 8.31
N LEU A 44 16.17 11.23 7.94
CA LEU A 44 15.51 12.48 8.26
C LEU A 44 15.43 12.70 9.78
N ALA A 45 15.05 11.67 10.55
CA ALA A 45 14.97 11.73 12.00
C ALA A 45 16.26 12.21 12.69
N LYS A 46 17.43 11.94 12.08
CA LYS A 46 18.74 12.39 12.56
C LYS A 46 19.12 13.74 11.94
N MET A 47 19.12 13.79 10.61
CA MET A 47 19.73 14.86 9.81
C MET A 47 19.10 16.23 10.03
N TRP A 48 17.81 16.32 10.34
CA TRP A 48 17.15 17.62 10.52
C TRP A 48 17.70 18.41 11.71
N HIS A 49 18.19 17.74 12.76
CA HIS A 49 18.81 18.39 13.92
C HIS A 49 20.17 19.02 13.60
N GLU A 50 20.87 18.45 12.61
CA GLU A 50 22.20 18.88 12.17
C GLU A 50 22.10 19.98 11.11
N CYS A 51 20.91 20.20 10.53
CA CYS A 51 20.69 21.24 9.56
C CYS A 51 20.81 22.63 10.21
N PRO A 52 21.52 23.58 9.56
CA PRO A 52 21.51 24.96 9.98
C PRO A 52 20.08 25.48 10.07
N GLN A 53 19.74 26.14 11.18
CA GLN A 53 18.44 26.76 11.34
C GLN A 53 18.35 27.99 10.44
N GLU A 54 17.61 27.84 9.34
CA GLU A 54 17.33 28.93 8.42
C GLU A 54 16.06 29.67 8.87
N ILE A 55 16.17 31.00 9.01
CA ILE A 55 15.04 31.90 9.32
C ILE A 55 14.08 31.97 8.12
N ASN A 56 14.63 31.92 6.92
CA ASN A 56 13.87 32.02 5.69
C ASN A 56 13.31 30.67 5.26
N THR A 57 12.16 30.69 4.60
CA THR A 57 11.60 29.52 3.95
C THR A 57 12.59 28.94 2.93
N PRO A 58 12.90 27.63 3.00
CA PRO A 58 13.81 27.00 2.03
C PRO A 58 13.32 27.21 0.59
N GLU A 59 14.23 27.59 -0.29
CA GLU A 59 13.92 27.79 -1.71
C GLU A 59 13.71 26.47 -2.44
N LEU A 60 12.70 26.43 -3.32
CA LEU A 60 12.50 25.30 -4.22
C LEU A 60 13.60 25.29 -5.30
N PRO A 61 14.20 24.13 -5.61
CA PRO A 61 15.18 24.05 -6.69
C PRO A 61 14.54 24.48 -8.01
N SER A 62 15.13 25.48 -8.66
CA SER A 62 14.75 25.87 -10.02
C SER A 62 15.73 25.24 -11.01
N LEU A 63 15.22 24.41 -11.91
CA LEU A 63 15.97 23.89 -13.04
C LEU A 63 15.59 24.72 -14.27
N ALA A 64 16.59 25.28 -14.94
CA ALA A 64 16.38 25.93 -16.23
C ALA A 64 15.68 24.92 -17.17
N ASP A 65 14.60 25.37 -17.81
CA ASP A 65 13.79 24.60 -18.76
C ASP A 65 12.97 23.42 -18.18
N ALA A 66 12.91 23.25 -16.86
CA ALA A 66 12.06 22.23 -16.27
C ALA A 66 10.58 22.62 -16.34
N VAL A 67 9.77 21.75 -16.95
CA VAL A 67 8.30 21.88 -16.94
C VAL A 67 7.80 21.40 -15.57
N THR A 68 7.39 22.34 -14.71
CA THR A 68 6.86 22.06 -13.37
C THR A 68 5.41 22.56 -13.24
N GLY A 69 4.55 21.82 -12.54
CA GLY A 69 3.17 22.24 -12.29
C GLY A 69 2.32 21.14 -11.64
N CYS A 70 1.06 21.46 -11.34
CA CYS A 70 0.06 20.49 -10.91
C CYS A 70 -0.69 19.96 -12.13
N TYR A 71 -0.68 18.65 -12.33
CA TYR A 71 -1.40 17.99 -13.43
C TYR A 71 -2.53 17.16 -12.85
N LEU A 72 -3.74 17.34 -13.39
CA LEU A 72 -4.83 16.41 -13.15
C LEU A 72 -4.65 15.23 -14.10
N THR A 73 -4.28 14.08 -13.54
CA THR A 73 -4.22 12.83 -14.30
C THR A 73 -5.47 12.01 -14.01
N PRO A 74 -6.28 11.68 -15.03
CA PRO A 74 -7.39 10.75 -14.85
C PRO A 74 -6.86 9.40 -14.34
N TYR A 75 -7.36 8.95 -13.19
CA TYR A 75 -6.99 7.67 -12.61
C TYR A 75 -8.20 6.75 -12.52
N SER A 76 -7.94 5.45 -12.67
CA SER A 76 -8.80 4.40 -12.13
C SER A 76 -8.06 3.72 -11.00
N GLU A 77 -8.78 3.01 -10.12
CA GLU A 77 -8.19 2.20 -9.07
C GLU A 77 -7.13 1.25 -9.66
N LYS A 78 -7.42 0.62 -10.81
CA LYS A 78 -6.45 -0.28 -11.46
C LYS A 78 -5.17 0.45 -11.90
N ARG A 79 -5.25 1.72 -12.34
CA ARG A 79 -4.04 2.53 -12.67
C ARG A 79 -3.23 2.90 -11.42
N LEU A 80 -3.86 2.96 -10.26
CA LEU A 80 -3.18 3.24 -8.99
C LEU A 80 -2.54 2.00 -8.38
N ASP A 81 -2.92 0.79 -8.79
CA ASP A 81 -2.38 -0.43 -8.20
C ASP A 81 -0.93 -0.69 -8.62
N VAL A 82 -0.09 -1.08 -7.64
CA VAL A 82 1.34 -1.35 -7.88
C VAL A 82 1.55 -2.50 -8.86
N LEU A 83 0.66 -3.50 -8.85
CA LEU A 83 0.75 -4.66 -9.74
C LEU A 83 0.39 -4.31 -11.19
N ALA A 84 -0.23 -3.15 -11.42
CA ALA A 84 -0.48 -2.61 -12.76
C ALA A 84 0.70 -1.79 -13.33
N GLY A 85 1.84 -1.73 -12.62
CA GLY A 85 3.08 -1.11 -13.11
C GLY A 85 3.34 0.31 -12.62
N TYR A 86 2.44 0.89 -11.81
CA TYR A 86 2.72 2.16 -11.14
C TYR A 86 3.53 1.90 -9.87
N LEU A 87 4.87 2.05 -9.96
CA LEU A 87 5.78 1.70 -8.86
C LEU A 87 5.55 2.53 -7.58
N SER A 88 5.02 3.74 -7.71
CA SER A 88 4.58 4.59 -6.58
C SER A 88 3.12 4.33 -6.17
N GLY A 89 2.49 3.31 -6.75
CA GLY A 89 1.08 3.01 -6.60
C GLY A 89 0.67 2.58 -5.21
N MET A 90 -0.64 2.58 -5.01
CA MET A 90 -1.29 2.15 -3.79
C MET A 90 -1.73 0.71 -3.97
N PRO A 91 -1.17 -0.28 -3.23
CA PRO A 91 -1.63 -1.65 -3.35
C PRO A 91 -3.07 -1.78 -2.87
N ALA A 92 -3.89 -2.51 -3.62
CA ALA A 92 -5.30 -2.76 -3.33
C ALA A 92 -6.11 -1.45 -3.14
N PRO A 93 -6.17 -0.56 -4.13
CA PRO A 93 -6.80 0.75 -4.00
C PRO A 93 -8.29 0.68 -3.63
N VAL A 94 -9.02 -0.34 -4.11
CA VAL A 94 -10.42 -0.56 -3.72
C VAL A 94 -10.55 -0.87 -2.23
N TRP A 95 -9.65 -1.70 -1.68
CA TRP A 95 -9.59 -1.99 -0.25
C TRP A 95 -9.36 -0.72 0.57
N GLN A 96 -8.40 0.11 0.14
CA GLN A 96 -8.09 1.36 0.84
C GLN A 96 -9.29 2.30 0.83
N ASN A 97 -10.00 2.39 -0.29
CA ASN A 97 -11.21 3.18 -0.39
C ASN A 97 -12.32 2.65 0.54
N TRP A 98 -12.55 1.33 0.63
CA TRP A 98 -13.52 0.78 1.58
C TRP A 98 -13.15 1.04 3.04
N CYS A 99 -11.87 0.90 3.39
CA CYS A 99 -11.40 1.22 4.73
C CYS A 99 -11.62 2.68 5.08
N TRP A 100 -11.36 3.58 4.12
CA TRP A 100 -11.59 5.01 4.28
C TRP A 100 -13.07 5.35 4.45
N GLN A 101 -13.93 4.80 3.60
CA GLN A 101 -15.36 5.14 3.59
C GLN A 101 -16.13 4.51 4.76
N TRP A 102 -15.79 3.28 5.14
CA TRP A 102 -16.63 2.47 6.03
C TRP A 102 -15.91 1.88 7.24
N GLY A 103 -14.58 1.99 7.32
CA GLY A 103 -13.78 1.37 8.38
C GLY A 103 -13.43 -0.10 8.11
N LEU A 104 -12.51 -0.64 8.91
CA LEU A 104 -11.90 -1.96 8.70
C LEU A 104 -12.90 -3.12 8.77
N GLN A 105 -13.86 -3.07 9.71
CA GLN A 105 -14.83 -4.15 9.89
C GLN A 105 -15.73 -4.30 8.67
N GLN A 106 -16.40 -3.20 8.26
CA GLN A 106 -17.26 -3.18 7.09
C GLN A 106 -16.48 -3.43 5.79
N ALA A 107 -15.23 -2.97 5.70
CA ALA A 107 -14.36 -3.29 4.56
C ALA A 107 -14.09 -4.80 4.44
N GLY A 108 -13.89 -5.50 5.56
CA GLY A 108 -13.74 -6.96 5.59
C GLY A 108 -15.01 -7.70 5.14
N GLU A 109 -16.18 -7.25 5.61
CA GLU A 109 -17.48 -7.80 5.17
C GLU A 109 -17.71 -7.60 3.68
N GLN A 110 -17.42 -6.39 3.17
CA GLN A 110 -17.52 -6.07 1.75
C GLN A 110 -16.53 -6.88 0.92
N LEU A 111 -15.31 -7.11 1.40
CA LEU A 111 -14.31 -7.92 0.74
C LEU A 111 -14.82 -9.35 0.54
N LEU A 112 -15.25 -10.01 1.61
CA LEU A 112 -15.77 -11.38 1.53
C LEU A 112 -16.95 -11.45 0.57
N LYS A 113 -17.92 -10.54 0.70
CA LYS A 113 -19.10 -10.49 -0.17
C LYS A 113 -18.70 -10.37 -1.64
N THR A 114 -17.81 -9.42 -1.96
CA THR A 114 -17.39 -9.14 -3.34
C THR A 114 -16.61 -10.31 -3.93
N VAL A 115 -15.61 -10.81 -3.20
CA VAL A 115 -14.74 -11.90 -3.67
C VAL A 115 -15.55 -13.17 -3.90
N LEU A 116 -16.38 -13.60 -2.94
CA LEU A 116 -17.20 -14.80 -3.14
C LEU A 116 -18.21 -14.64 -4.28
N THR A 117 -18.78 -13.46 -4.47
CA THR A 117 -19.68 -13.20 -5.60
C THR A 117 -18.94 -13.40 -6.92
N ARG A 118 -17.72 -12.88 -7.06
CA ARG A 118 -16.91 -13.04 -8.27
C ARG A 118 -16.42 -14.46 -8.47
N LEU A 119 -15.96 -15.13 -7.42
CA LEU A 119 -15.58 -16.54 -7.51
C LEU A 119 -16.74 -17.38 -8.06
N ARG A 120 -17.97 -17.17 -7.57
CA ARG A 120 -19.16 -17.85 -8.11
C ARG A 120 -19.43 -17.50 -9.58
N GLN A 121 -19.29 -16.23 -9.97
CA GLN A 121 -19.43 -15.81 -11.38
C GLN A 121 -18.41 -16.50 -12.28
N HIS A 122 -17.18 -16.71 -11.80
CA HIS A 122 -16.12 -17.44 -12.48
C HIS A 122 -16.23 -18.97 -12.34
N LYS A 123 -17.30 -19.48 -11.70
CA LYS A 123 -17.51 -20.92 -11.43
C LYS A 123 -16.38 -21.55 -10.59
N LEU A 124 -15.73 -20.76 -9.74
CA LEU A 124 -14.73 -21.20 -8.78
C LEU A 124 -15.39 -21.58 -7.43
N PRO A 125 -14.74 -22.43 -6.61
CA PRO A 125 -15.26 -22.84 -5.30
C PRO A 125 -15.50 -21.64 -4.36
N ALA A 126 -16.74 -21.47 -3.90
CA ALA A 126 -17.14 -20.39 -3.00
C ALA A 126 -18.49 -20.69 -2.29
N SER A 127 -18.50 -21.73 -1.46
CA SER A 127 -19.66 -22.10 -0.65
C SER A 127 -19.84 -21.17 0.57
N THR A 128 -20.98 -21.27 1.24
CA THR A 128 -21.19 -20.56 2.52
C THR A 128 -20.27 -21.09 3.62
N ALA A 129 -19.93 -22.38 3.59
CA ALA A 129 -18.97 -22.96 4.52
C ALA A 129 -17.56 -22.38 4.31
N ASP A 130 -17.16 -22.22 3.05
CA ASP A 130 -15.90 -21.58 2.69
C ASP A 130 -15.83 -20.12 3.17
N MET A 131 -16.96 -19.38 3.08
CA MET A 131 -17.06 -18.02 3.63
C MET A 131 -16.81 -17.98 5.14
N ALA A 132 -17.45 -18.88 5.88
CA ALA A 132 -17.30 -18.97 7.32
C ALA A 132 -15.86 -19.35 7.70
N ALA A 133 -15.25 -20.29 6.96
CA ALA A 133 -13.87 -20.71 7.15
C ALA A 133 -12.90 -19.55 6.90
N ALA A 134 -13.05 -18.80 5.80
CA ALA A 134 -12.21 -17.63 5.51
C ALA A 134 -12.37 -16.53 6.58
N HIS A 135 -13.60 -16.27 7.05
CA HIS A 135 -13.85 -15.30 8.10
C HIS A 135 -13.18 -15.67 9.43
N LEU A 136 -13.41 -16.90 9.91
CA LEU A 136 -12.81 -17.40 11.15
C LEU A 136 -11.28 -17.43 11.07
N HIS A 137 -10.74 -17.82 9.91
CA HIS A 137 -9.30 -17.83 9.68
C HIS A 137 -8.71 -16.41 9.71
N ALA A 138 -9.37 -15.42 9.10
CA ALA A 138 -8.92 -14.03 9.14
C ALA A 138 -8.93 -13.46 10.57
N MET A 139 -9.96 -13.77 11.36
CA MET A 139 -10.04 -13.41 12.77
C MET A 139 -8.88 -14.04 13.57
N ALA A 140 -8.60 -15.32 13.35
CA ALA A 140 -7.51 -16.02 14.03
C ALA A 140 -6.14 -15.46 13.64
N LEU A 141 -5.91 -15.16 12.36
CA LEU A 141 -4.67 -14.52 11.89
C LEU A 141 -4.49 -13.13 12.50
N ALA A 142 -5.55 -12.33 12.55
CA ALA A 142 -5.52 -11.02 13.18
C ALA A 142 -5.09 -11.13 14.65
N GLN A 143 -5.68 -12.05 15.41
CA GLN A 143 -5.29 -12.31 16.81
C GLN A 143 -3.84 -12.76 16.94
N LEU A 144 -3.39 -13.70 16.13
CA LEU A 144 -2.01 -14.19 16.14
C LEU A 144 -0.99 -13.09 15.80
N ARG A 145 -1.37 -12.12 14.97
CA ARG A 145 -0.53 -11.00 14.53
C ARG A 145 -0.67 -9.76 15.44
N GLY A 146 -1.51 -9.81 16.46
CA GLY A 146 -1.74 -8.70 17.39
C GLY A 146 -2.57 -7.55 16.82
N HIS A 147 -3.35 -7.81 15.77
CA HIS A 147 -4.26 -6.83 15.19
C HIS A 147 -5.61 -6.84 15.93
N THR A 148 -6.16 -5.66 16.22
CA THR A 148 -7.51 -5.54 16.82
C THR A 148 -8.61 -6.02 15.88
N LEU A 149 -8.44 -5.77 14.58
CA LEU A 149 -9.31 -6.21 13.49
C LEU A 149 -8.43 -6.73 12.35
N PRO A 150 -8.92 -7.67 11.52
CA PRO A 150 -8.13 -8.17 10.40
C PRO A 150 -7.78 -7.06 9.43
N LEU A 151 -6.49 -6.99 9.13
CA LEU A 151 -5.96 -6.14 8.09
C LEU A 151 -6.01 -6.85 6.74
N ARG A 152 -5.68 -6.13 5.67
CA ARG A 152 -5.69 -6.65 4.30
C ARG A 152 -4.97 -7.99 4.18
N THR A 153 -3.77 -8.10 4.75
CA THR A 153 -2.95 -9.31 4.68
C THR A 153 -3.58 -10.50 5.39
N ASP A 154 -4.32 -10.27 6.47
CA ASP A 154 -5.03 -11.34 7.20
C ASP A 154 -6.15 -11.91 6.34
N TRP A 155 -6.90 -11.03 5.66
CA TRP A 155 -7.93 -11.46 4.71
C TRP A 155 -7.35 -12.21 3.52
N LEU A 156 -6.27 -11.69 2.93
CA LEU A 156 -5.61 -12.31 1.79
C LEU A 156 -5.12 -13.72 2.11
N ASP A 157 -4.39 -13.87 3.21
CA ASP A 157 -3.86 -15.17 3.65
C ASP A 157 -4.98 -16.13 4.09
N ALA A 158 -6.02 -15.62 4.76
CA ALA A 158 -7.16 -16.43 5.16
C ALA A 158 -7.94 -16.99 3.97
N ILE A 159 -8.19 -16.17 2.96
CA ILE A 159 -8.89 -16.62 1.74
C ILE A 159 -8.03 -17.64 0.99
N ALA A 160 -6.74 -17.39 0.83
CA ALA A 160 -5.82 -18.35 0.20
C ALA A 160 -5.80 -19.69 0.97
N GLY A 161 -5.60 -19.65 2.28
CA GLY A 161 -5.49 -20.84 3.11
C GLY A 161 -6.80 -21.60 3.33
N SER A 162 -7.96 -20.95 3.16
CA SER A 162 -9.26 -21.60 3.32
C SER A 162 -9.85 -22.13 2.01
N LEU A 163 -9.53 -21.50 0.87
CA LEU A 163 -10.13 -21.86 -0.42
C LEU A 163 -9.25 -22.77 -1.28
N ILE A 164 -7.92 -22.67 -1.15
CA ILE A 164 -6.97 -23.42 -1.98
C ILE A 164 -6.56 -24.67 -1.22
N LYS A 165 -6.99 -25.83 -1.73
CA LYS A 165 -6.81 -27.15 -1.09
C LYS A 165 -5.57 -27.88 -1.59
N GLU A 166 -5.06 -27.48 -2.74
CA GLU A 166 -3.90 -28.08 -3.41
C GLU A 166 -2.65 -27.22 -3.21
N ALA A 167 -1.49 -27.79 -3.57
CA ALA A 167 -0.24 -27.05 -3.55
C ALA A 167 -0.27 -25.87 -4.55
N LEU A 168 0.25 -24.72 -4.12
CA LEU A 168 0.42 -23.56 -5.00
C LEU A 168 1.57 -23.82 -5.99
N ASN A 169 1.32 -23.53 -7.26
CA ASN A 169 2.34 -23.59 -8.32
C ASN A 169 3.15 -22.29 -8.45
N ALA A 170 2.76 -21.24 -7.71
CA ALA A 170 3.43 -19.95 -7.67
C ALA A 170 3.35 -19.32 -6.27
N PRO A 171 4.30 -18.44 -5.90
CA PRO A 171 4.21 -17.70 -4.65
C PRO A 171 2.95 -16.82 -4.58
N LEU A 172 2.48 -16.52 -3.37
CA LEU A 172 1.36 -15.59 -3.15
C LEU A 172 1.68 -14.23 -3.80
N PRO A 173 0.78 -13.62 -4.58
CA PRO A 173 1.07 -12.37 -5.32
C PRO A 173 1.49 -11.20 -4.42
N TRP A 174 1.04 -11.17 -3.16
CA TRP A 174 1.40 -10.13 -2.19
C TRP A 174 2.69 -10.42 -1.41
N SER A 175 3.40 -11.52 -1.70
CA SER A 175 4.64 -11.91 -1.02
C SER A 175 5.92 -11.42 -1.73
N TYR A 176 5.81 -10.89 -2.94
CA TYR A 176 6.94 -10.39 -3.74
C TYR A 176 6.59 -9.09 -4.47
N ARG A 177 7.59 -8.46 -5.10
CA ARG A 177 7.40 -7.30 -5.99
C ARG A 177 7.60 -7.74 -7.43
N GLY A 178 6.75 -7.23 -8.32
CA GLY A 178 6.87 -7.45 -9.76
C GLY A 178 5.57 -7.91 -10.40
N VAL A 179 5.68 -8.42 -11.63
CA VAL A 179 4.56 -8.93 -12.41
C VAL A 179 4.05 -10.24 -11.79
N ILE A 180 2.74 -10.41 -11.73
CA ILE A 180 2.11 -11.63 -11.23
C ILE A 180 2.56 -12.84 -12.06
N HIS A 181 3.00 -13.90 -11.38
CA HIS A 181 3.44 -15.13 -12.01
C HIS A 181 2.33 -15.76 -12.87
N PRO A 182 2.62 -16.25 -14.09
CA PRO A 182 1.60 -16.82 -14.98
C PRO A 182 0.87 -18.02 -14.37
N ASP A 183 1.54 -18.80 -13.52
CA ASP A 183 0.97 -19.98 -12.85
C ASP A 183 0.23 -19.65 -11.53
N THR A 184 -0.13 -18.37 -11.31
CA THR A 184 -0.89 -17.95 -10.13
C THR A 184 -2.30 -18.56 -10.16
N ASP A 185 -2.73 -19.11 -9.03
CA ASP A 185 -4.07 -19.73 -8.91
C ASP A 185 -5.20 -18.74 -9.26
N PRO A 186 -6.23 -19.17 -10.02
CA PRO A 186 -7.35 -18.30 -10.41
C PRO A 186 -8.10 -17.62 -9.25
N ILE A 187 -8.14 -18.26 -8.08
CA ILE A 187 -8.73 -17.68 -6.86
C ILE A 187 -7.91 -16.47 -6.41
N LEU A 188 -6.57 -16.59 -6.43
CA LEU A 188 -5.66 -15.51 -6.06
C LEU A 188 -5.72 -14.35 -7.07
N LEU A 189 -5.82 -14.66 -8.37
CA LEU A 189 -6.02 -13.66 -9.42
C LEU A 189 -7.32 -12.89 -9.21
N THR A 190 -8.43 -13.60 -9.00
CA THR A 190 -9.75 -12.99 -8.73
C THR A 190 -9.69 -12.09 -7.50
N LEU A 191 -9.01 -12.52 -6.44
CA LEU A 191 -8.84 -11.75 -5.22
C LEU A 191 -8.04 -10.46 -5.45
N ILE A 192 -6.90 -10.54 -6.14
CA ILE A 192 -6.08 -9.38 -6.47
C ILE A 192 -6.84 -8.40 -7.37
N ASP A 193 -7.48 -8.88 -8.43
CA ASP A 193 -8.25 -8.03 -9.35
C ASP A 193 -9.42 -7.33 -8.64
N THR A 194 -10.08 -8.01 -7.70
CA THR A 194 -11.14 -7.40 -6.86
C THR A 194 -10.63 -6.22 -6.07
N LEU A 195 -9.42 -6.34 -5.55
CA LEU A 195 -8.81 -5.31 -4.72
C LEU A 195 -8.15 -4.19 -5.54
N ALA A 196 -7.73 -4.50 -6.77
CA ALA A 196 -7.20 -3.55 -7.74
C ALA A 196 -8.31 -2.71 -8.40
N GLY A 197 -9.50 -3.28 -8.60
CA GLY A 197 -10.64 -2.63 -9.26
C GLY A 197 -10.83 -3.05 -10.72
N ASP A 198 -12.03 -2.79 -11.25
CA ASP A 198 -12.59 -3.42 -12.45
C ASP A 198 -12.17 -2.79 -13.79
N GLY A 199 -10.91 -2.39 -13.90
CA GLY A 199 -10.31 -2.06 -15.19
C GLY A 199 -9.72 -0.65 -15.31
N PHE A 200 -9.12 -0.43 -16.47
CA PHE A 200 -8.68 0.88 -16.91
C PHE A 200 -9.92 1.63 -17.41
N GLY A 201 -10.26 2.75 -16.77
CA GLY A 201 -11.24 3.69 -17.31
C GLY A 201 -10.78 4.34 -18.60
#